data_AF-A0A9Q9RP03-F1
#
_entry.id   AF-A0A9Q9RP03-F1
#
_cell.length_a   1.000
_cell.length_b   1.000
_cell.length_c   1.000
_cell.angle_alpha   90.00
_cell.angle_beta   90.00
_cell.angle_gamma   90.00
#
_symmetry.space_group_name_H-M   'P 1'
#
loop_
_entity.id
_entity.type
_entity.pdbx_description
1 polymer ?
#
loop_
_entity_poly.entity_id
_entity_poly.type
_entity_poly.pdbx_seq_one_letter_code
_entity_poly.pdbx_strand_id
1 'polypeptide(L)'
;MESRLTYNDASSSEEVIVRRHPPRVIFVRHIRTNWLKYATGLLLILSISQLIYITRLGTGMVRIPNDPYDLRFGHLSHDSPEIWDDNHQSFLRSARPVPIHSHNDYTRHIPLFEALGSGCISIEADVHLRHGNLFVAHSRLSVNPHRTLQGLYLKPLQRMLEARNAGVKIDDWQGFFEMAPKQTVTLLVDLKTAGPETFDALNAQLQPLRDLGYLTYWNGTERIIRPLTVVGTGNTPFESVLAMNSTHRDIFWDAKLERLVSMDDDFSTNPPTYKFNRSNSYFASTRFENAILYRSNFQRVLDTPPSRELDMALTQIEQAKARGLLARYWDTPSKPPNVRDIAWRVLIDNGIGILNMDDMGLVRGRARGWGALGQIFNRGAKVAGPSSFTLFPSLPAEIRVSIWTWALRHQRIIKIFLRSHAGFCGNRNRNGIHFPPLEPGRSDPTYYPVVDGHRLLSKLLRVNTESKEVALSFHRVRLPCWFADREDNYGLWTSGTTYINPEYDFLQIQEDTMATVDFVCDLKTKHDPRNVGIRNIALCSNQLGGRPSGLHAMRPSEIESSKMRIFKEIISGLDEVWLISIQESVRQMIGDVLRK
;
A
#
# COMPACT_ATOMS: atom_id res chain seq x y z
N MET A 1 -13.56 -51.75 81.95
CA MET A 1 -12.48 -52.36 81.15
C MET A 1 -11.36 -51.33 81.11
N GLU A 2 -10.26 -51.45 81.86
CA GLU A 2 -9.26 -52.55 81.85
C GLU A 2 -8.55 -52.68 80.49
N SER A 3 -7.22 -52.81 80.36
CA SER A 3 -6.06 -52.76 81.29
C SER A 3 -4.76 -52.51 80.47
N ARG A 4 -3.51 -52.35 80.94
CA ARG A 4 -2.75 -52.40 82.22
C ARG A 4 -1.56 -51.37 82.07
N LEU A 5 -1.03 -50.70 83.09
CA LEU A 5 0.15 -51.05 83.94
C LEU A 5 1.36 -51.62 83.16
N THR A 6 2.64 -51.19 83.32
CA THR A 6 3.40 -50.43 84.37
C THR A 6 4.49 -49.50 83.73
N TYR A 7 4.83 -48.33 84.28
CA TYR A 7 5.91 -48.06 85.29
C TYR A 7 7.27 -48.75 84.98
N ASN A 8 8.46 -48.10 85.01
CA ASN A 8 8.85 -46.72 85.35
C ASN A 8 10.29 -46.38 84.85
N ASP A 9 10.69 -45.10 84.99
CA ASP A 9 12.01 -44.58 85.46
C ASP A 9 12.80 -43.56 84.58
N ALA A 10 13.68 -42.80 85.25
CA ALA A 10 14.16 -41.46 84.90
C ALA A 10 15.34 -41.34 83.89
N SER A 11 15.45 -40.17 83.22
CA SER A 11 16.69 -39.37 83.15
C SER A 11 16.52 -37.99 82.48
N SER A 12 17.10 -36.96 83.11
CA SER A 12 17.69 -35.74 82.53
C SER A 12 17.06 -35.05 81.30
N SER A 13 16.33 -33.97 81.58
CA SER A 13 16.37 -32.66 80.91
C SER A 13 17.36 -32.41 79.75
N GLU A 14 16.85 -32.01 78.59
CA GLU A 14 17.44 -30.94 77.77
C GLU A 14 16.33 -30.08 77.13
N GLU A 15 16.29 -28.79 77.49
CA GLU A 15 15.24 -27.85 77.06
C GLU A 15 15.65 -27.17 75.74
N VAL A 16 15.37 -27.80 74.60
CA VAL A 16 15.67 -27.21 73.28
C VAL A 16 14.63 -26.14 72.92
N ILE A 17 14.99 -24.87 73.14
CA ILE A 17 14.17 -23.71 72.78
C ILE A 17 13.94 -23.66 71.26
N VAL A 18 12.76 -24.12 70.81
CA VAL A 18 12.32 -24.00 69.41
C VAL A 18 11.98 -22.53 69.11
N ARG A 19 12.98 -21.76 68.66
CA ARG A 19 12.80 -20.38 68.17
C ARG A 19 11.92 -20.35 66.91
N ARG A 20 10.59 -20.34 67.08
CA ARG A 20 9.64 -20.05 65.99
C ARG A 20 9.93 -18.66 65.43
N HIS A 21 10.51 -18.61 64.23
CA HIS A 21 10.78 -17.36 63.54
C HIS A 21 9.44 -16.71 63.10
N PRO A 22 9.23 -15.40 63.29
CA PRO A 22 7.95 -14.78 62.98
C PRO A 22 7.67 -14.84 61.47
N PRO A 23 6.39 -14.93 61.05
CA PRO A 23 6.02 -15.22 59.65
C PRO A 23 6.57 -14.20 58.64
N ARG A 24 6.79 -12.94 59.04
CA ARG A 24 7.48 -11.93 58.22
C ARG A 24 8.90 -12.34 57.84
N VAL A 25 9.67 -12.98 58.72
CA VAL A 25 11.05 -13.43 58.44
C VAL A 25 11.04 -14.62 57.48
N ILE A 26 10.08 -15.54 57.63
CA ILE A 26 9.90 -16.67 56.70
C ILE A 26 9.48 -16.16 55.32
N PHE A 27 8.55 -15.21 55.25
CA PHE A 27 8.09 -14.59 54.00
C PHE A 27 9.21 -13.81 53.29
N VAL A 28 9.95 -12.96 54.01
CA VAL A 28 11.10 -12.22 53.46
C VAL A 28 12.20 -13.19 53.01
N ARG A 29 12.47 -14.28 53.73
CA ARG A 29 13.43 -15.31 53.32
C ARG A 29 12.92 -16.08 52.09
N HIS A 30 11.65 -16.43 52.03
CA HIS A 30 11.05 -17.11 50.87
C HIS A 30 11.12 -16.25 49.61
N ILE A 31 10.82 -14.94 49.71
CA ILE A 31 11.05 -13.99 48.62
C ILE A 31 12.55 -13.91 48.30
N ARG A 32 13.45 -13.74 49.28
CA ARG A 32 14.91 -13.71 49.02
C ARG A 32 15.50 -14.99 48.42
N THR A 33 14.86 -16.15 48.57
CA THR A 33 15.30 -17.41 47.94
C THR A 33 14.68 -17.62 46.56
N ASN A 34 13.43 -17.17 46.34
CA ASN A 34 12.70 -17.38 45.08
C ASN A 34 12.55 -16.11 44.21
N TRP A 35 13.13 -14.96 44.60
CA TRP A 35 13.01 -13.69 43.87
C TRP A 35 13.37 -13.82 42.39
N LEU A 36 14.40 -14.61 42.07
CA LEU A 36 14.82 -14.85 40.70
C LEU A 36 13.72 -15.57 39.91
N LYS A 37 13.05 -16.57 40.50
CA LYS A 37 11.91 -17.25 39.87
C LYS A 37 10.71 -16.31 39.66
N TYR A 38 10.42 -15.45 40.64
CA TYR A 38 9.36 -14.44 40.51
C TYR A 38 9.69 -13.37 39.46
N ALA A 39 10.95 -12.94 39.39
CA ALA A 39 11.44 -12.01 38.37
C ALA A 39 11.36 -12.63 36.97
N THR A 40 11.81 -13.89 36.79
CA THR A 40 11.67 -14.61 35.52
C THR A 40 10.20 -14.82 35.15
N GLY A 41 9.33 -15.15 36.11
CA GLY A 41 7.88 -15.28 35.88
C GLY A 41 7.24 -13.95 35.45
N LEU A 42 7.59 -12.84 36.10
CA LEU A 42 7.11 -11.50 35.74
C LEU A 42 7.63 -11.07 34.36
N LEU A 43 8.92 -11.31 34.06
CA LEU A 43 9.50 -11.04 32.75
C LEU A 43 8.87 -11.89 31.65
N LEU A 44 8.51 -13.14 31.93
CA LEU A 44 7.78 -14.00 30.99
C LEU A 44 6.35 -13.47 30.74
N ILE A 45 5.63 -13.07 31.79
CA ILE A 45 4.29 -12.46 31.66
C ILE A 45 4.37 -11.14 30.88
N LEU A 46 5.36 -10.29 31.16
CA LEU A 46 5.59 -9.05 30.42
C LEU A 46 5.95 -9.32 28.95
N SER A 47 6.81 -10.31 28.68
CA SER A 47 7.19 -10.70 27.32
C SER A 47 6.02 -11.29 26.54
N ILE A 48 5.18 -12.11 27.16
CA ILE A 48 3.93 -12.62 26.56
C ILE A 48 2.94 -11.47 26.32
N SER A 49 2.78 -10.56 27.28
CA SER A 49 1.89 -9.38 27.14
C SER A 49 2.37 -8.44 26.04
N GLN A 50 3.68 -8.22 25.94
CA GLN A 50 4.31 -7.42 24.90
C GLN A 50 4.24 -8.12 23.53
N LEU A 51 4.39 -9.45 23.48
CA LEU A 51 4.16 -10.23 22.26
C LEU A 51 2.70 -10.13 21.82
N ILE A 52 1.72 -10.30 22.71
CA ILE A 52 0.30 -10.11 22.42
C ILE A 52 0.01 -8.69 21.93
N TYR A 53 0.64 -7.67 22.54
CA TYR A 53 0.51 -6.27 22.14
C TYR A 53 1.11 -6.02 20.74
N ILE A 54 2.32 -6.53 20.47
CA ILE A 54 2.97 -6.47 19.16
C ILE A 54 2.18 -7.25 18.10
N THR A 55 1.62 -8.41 18.45
CA THR A 55 0.75 -9.18 17.55
C THR A 55 -0.54 -8.40 17.25
N ARG A 56 -1.17 -7.75 18.25
CA ARG A 56 -2.34 -6.85 18.02
C ARG A 56 -2.01 -5.66 17.13
N LEU A 57 -0.82 -5.07 17.27
CA LEU A 57 -0.33 -4.02 16.35
C LEU A 57 -0.05 -4.59 14.94
N GLY A 58 0.44 -5.83 14.86
CA GLY A 58 0.73 -6.54 13.61
C GLY A 58 -0.50 -6.97 12.83
N THR A 59 -1.63 -7.27 13.50
CA THR A 59 -2.91 -7.67 12.88
C THR A 59 -3.75 -6.49 12.37
N GLY A 60 -3.12 -5.43 11.87
CA GLY A 60 -3.81 -4.39 11.10
C GLY A 60 -4.45 -3.23 11.88
N MET A 61 -4.07 -2.99 13.13
CA MET A 61 -4.52 -1.81 13.89
C MET A 61 -3.35 -0.88 14.26
N VAL A 62 -2.81 -0.19 13.25
CA VAL A 62 -2.12 1.10 13.49
C VAL A 62 -3.21 2.15 13.74
N ARG A 63 -3.78 2.15 14.96
CA ARG A 63 -4.69 3.21 15.38
C ARG A 63 -3.98 4.54 15.22
N ILE A 64 -4.55 5.44 14.42
CA ILE A 64 -3.94 6.75 14.18
C ILE A 64 -4.15 7.58 15.46
N PRO A 65 -3.09 8.16 16.06
CA PRO A 65 -3.24 8.99 17.24
C PRO A 65 -4.24 10.13 16.98
N ASN A 66 -5.28 10.20 17.82
CA ASN A 66 -6.38 11.17 17.72
C ASN A 66 -7.25 11.05 16.45
N ASP A 67 -7.35 9.87 15.84
CA ASP A 67 -8.31 9.62 14.76
C ASP A 67 -9.77 9.79 15.24
N PRO A 68 -10.57 10.69 14.61
CA PRO A 68 -11.97 10.90 14.98
C PRO A 68 -12.85 9.66 14.87
N TYR A 69 -12.50 8.68 14.01
CA TYR A 69 -13.20 7.40 13.96
C TYR A 69 -12.85 6.54 15.17
N ASP A 70 -11.56 6.28 15.43
CA ASP A 70 -11.12 5.48 16.59
C ASP A 70 -11.58 6.05 17.94
N LEU A 71 -11.60 7.39 18.09
CA LEU A 71 -12.10 8.05 19.30
C LEU A 71 -13.61 7.82 19.54
N ARG A 72 -14.38 7.70 18.46
CA ARG A 72 -15.84 7.59 18.50
C ARG A 72 -16.32 6.15 18.54
N PHE A 73 -15.80 5.31 17.64
CA PHE A 73 -16.22 3.93 17.47
C PHE A 73 -15.30 2.92 18.15
N GLY A 74 -14.05 3.27 18.47
CA GLY A 74 -13.01 2.31 18.88
C GLY A 74 -13.18 1.66 20.27
N HIS A 75 -14.35 1.83 20.90
CA HIS A 75 -14.78 1.18 22.15
C HIS A 75 -16.09 0.37 21.98
N LEU A 76 -16.74 0.45 20.80
CA LEU A 76 -17.99 -0.23 20.48
C LEU A 76 -17.73 -1.60 19.85
N SER A 77 -18.78 -2.42 19.74
CA SER A 77 -18.80 -3.64 18.94
C SER A 77 -19.84 -3.53 17.82
N HIS A 78 -19.78 -4.39 16.82
CA HIS A 78 -20.69 -4.37 15.66
C HIS A 78 -22.20 -4.52 16.00
N ASP A 79 -22.50 -4.97 17.21
CA ASP A 79 -23.83 -5.15 17.81
C ASP A 79 -24.19 -4.05 18.84
N SER A 80 -23.29 -3.10 19.11
CA SER A 80 -23.55 -1.94 19.99
C SER A 80 -24.75 -1.11 19.50
N PRO A 81 -25.78 -0.87 20.33
CA PRO A 81 -26.91 -0.03 19.94
C PRO A 81 -26.52 1.43 19.67
N GLU A 82 -25.45 1.93 20.30
CA GLU A 82 -24.92 3.28 20.18
C GLU A 82 -24.52 3.64 18.74
N ILE A 83 -24.11 2.65 17.93
CA ILE A 83 -23.81 2.84 16.49
C ILE A 83 -24.99 3.50 15.75
N TRP A 84 -26.22 3.30 16.24
CA TRP A 84 -27.45 3.76 15.62
C TRP A 84 -27.98 5.10 16.14
N ASP A 85 -27.27 5.76 17.05
CA ASP A 85 -27.61 7.13 17.43
C ASP A 85 -27.26 8.14 16.31
N ASP A 86 -27.84 9.35 16.38
CA ASP A 86 -27.64 10.38 15.36
C ASP A 86 -26.18 10.85 15.23
N ASN A 87 -25.40 10.80 16.31
CA ASN A 87 -24.02 11.27 16.36
C ASN A 87 -23.07 10.30 15.63
N HIS A 88 -23.26 8.99 15.83
CA HIS A 88 -22.55 7.93 15.11
C HIS A 88 -23.02 7.84 13.65
N GLN A 89 -24.33 7.82 13.41
CA GLN A 89 -24.87 7.75 12.05
C GLN A 89 -24.54 8.99 11.22
N SER A 90 -24.56 10.20 11.80
CA SER A 90 -24.13 11.41 11.08
C SER A 90 -22.64 11.36 10.74
N PHE A 91 -21.78 10.89 11.65
CA PHE A 91 -20.35 10.74 11.35
C PHE A 91 -20.12 9.84 10.13
N LEU A 92 -20.79 8.69 10.08
CA LEU A 92 -20.68 7.75 8.95
C LEU A 92 -21.17 8.37 7.63
N ARG A 93 -22.32 9.08 7.66
CA ARG A 93 -22.89 9.74 6.47
C ARG A 93 -22.03 10.89 5.95
N SER A 94 -21.35 11.62 6.84
CA SER A 94 -20.48 12.74 6.46
C SER A 94 -19.13 12.31 5.87
N ALA A 95 -18.75 11.02 5.93
CA ALA A 95 -17.55 10.52 5.29
C ALA A 95 -17.56 10.78 3.77
N ARG A 96 -16.44 11.27 3.21
CA ARG A 96 -16.34 11.47 1.76
C ARG A 96 -15.96 10.16 1.07
N PRO A 97 -16.68 9.71 0.03
CA PRO A 97 -16.37 8.43 -0.60
C PRO A 97 -15.03 8.43 -1.34
N VAL A 98 -14.28 7.35 -1.13
CA VAL A 98 -13.06 6.96 -1.83
C VAL A 98 -13.30 5.64 -2.59
N PRO A 99 -12.88 5.53 -3.86
CA PRO A 99 -12.89 4.26 -4.59
C PRO A 99 -11.77 3.34 -4.10
N ILE A 100 -11.98 2.87 -2.88
CA ILE A 100 -11.22 1.89 -2.14
C ILE A 100 -12.14 0.71 -1.85
N HIS A 101 -11.55 -0.48 -1.95
CA HIS A 101 -12.16 -1.74 -1.58
C HIS A 101 -11.61 -2.20 -0.22
N SER A 102 -12.49 -2.28 0.78
CA SER A 102 -12.24 -2.79 2.12
C SER A 102 -12.09 -4.31 2.06
N HIS A 103 -10.86 -4.76 1.80
CA HIS A 103 -10.50 -6.18 1.66
C HIS A 103 -10.52 -6.86 3.02
N ASN A 104 -11.01 -8.10 3.07
CA ASN A 104 -11.26 -8.86 4.30
C ASN A 104 -11.99 -8.06 5.38
N ASP A 105 -13.03 -7.30 5.01
CA ASP A 105 -13.69 -6.33 5.90
C ASP A 105 -14.13 -6.93 7.25
N TYR A 106 -14.63 -8.15 7.19
CA TYR A 106 -15.07 -8.94 8.34
C TYR A 106 -13.98 -9.27 9.38
N THR A 107 -12.71 -8.97 9.12
CA THR A 107 -11.61 -9.06 10.10
C THR A 107 -11.48 -7.82 11.00
N ARG A 108 -12.13 -6.70 10.62
CA ARG A 108 -12.10 -5.43 11.36
C ARG A 108 -12.84 -5.51 12.69
N HIS A 109 -12.55 -4.56 13.57
CA HIS A 109 -13.16 -4.46 14.90
C HIS A 109 -14.68 -4.26 14.81
N ILE A 110 -15.10 -3.40 13.89
CA ILE A 110 -16.50 -3.09 13.60
C ILE A 110 -16.65 -3.13 12.06
N PRO A 111 -16.91 -4.32 11.48
CA PRO A 111 -17.10 -4.48 10.03
C PRO A 111 -18.25 -3.61 9.51
N LEU A 112 -18.27 -3.37 8.21
CA LEU A 112 -19.12 -2.40 7.49
C LEU A 112 -18.90 -0.95 7.93
N PHE A 113 -19.11 -0.65 9.21
CA PHE A 113 -19.08 0.72 9.73
C PHE A 113 -17.69 1.33 9.66
N GLU A 114 -16.61 0.56 9.86
CA GLU A 114 -15.25 1.07 9.67
C GLU A 114 -14.94 1.38 8.20
N ALA A 115 -15.43 0.57 7.26
CA ALA A 115 -15.28 0.86 5.84
C ALA A 115 -16.04 2.13 5.43
N LEU A 116 -17.32 2.24 5.80
CA LEU A 116 -18.14 3.42 5.50
C LEU A 116 -17.60 4.68 6.18
N GLY A 117 -17.22 4.61 7.46
CA GLY A 117 -16.59 5.72 8.19
C GLY A 117 -15.21 6.13 7.65
N SER A 118 -14.54 5.24 6.91
CA SER A 118 -13.32 5.53 6.16
C SER A 118 -13.58 5.98 4.71
N GLY A 119 -14.85 6.04 4.29
CA GLY A 119 -15.28 6.44 2.95
C GLY A 119 -15.22 5.32 1.89
N CYS A 120 -14.89 4.08 2.25
CA CYS A 120 -14.73 2.99 1.27
C CYS A 120 -16.06 2.69 0.55
N ILE A 121 -16.08 2.81 -0.78
CA ILE A 121 -17.27 2.49 -1.59
C ILE A 121 -17.37 1.00 -1.96
N SER A 122 -16.44 0.14 -1.54
CA SER A 122 -16.59 -1.30 -1.71
C SER A 122 -16.04 -2.06 -0.51
N ILE A 123 -16.66 -3.21 -0.24
CA ILE A 123 -16.53 -3.97 1.01
C ILE A 123 -16.58 -5.47 0.66
N GLU A 124 -15.74 -6.28 1.29
CA GLU A 124 -15.65 -7.73 1.04
C GLU A 124 -16.19 -8.58 2.20
N ALA A 125 -16.98 -9.61 1.88
CA ALA A 125 -17.44 -10.62 2.82
C ALA A 125 -17.12 -12.03 2.31
N ASP A 126 -16.21 -12.73 3.01
CA ASP A 126 -15.94 -14.15 2.79
C ASP A 126 -17.08 -14.99 3.41
N VAL A 127 -17.85 -15.71 2.59
CA VAL A 127 -19.04 -16.47 3.06
C VAL A 127 -18.91 -17.97 2.94
N HIS A 128 -19.37 -18.66 3.98
CA HIS A 128 -19.52 -20.11 4.06
C HIS A 128 -20.99 -20.48 4.30
N LEU A 129 -21.57 -21.26 3.39
CA LEU A 129 -22.88 -21.89 3.58
C LEU A 129 -22.79 -23.00 4.63
N ARG A 130 -23.62 -22.93 5.66
CA ARG A 130 -23.93 -24.06 6.57
C ARG A 130 -25.41 -24.01 6.95
N HIS A 131 -26.10 -25.16 6.90
CA HIS A 131 -27.51 -25.28 7.30
C HIS A 131 -28.45 -24.21 6.69
N GLY A 132 -28.26 -23.88 5.41
CA GLY A 132 -29.06 -22.86 4.70
C GLY A 132 -28.72 -21.40 5.03
N ASN A 133 -27.72 -21.12 5.87
CA ASN A 133 -27.31 -19.76 6.23
C ASN A 133 -25.85 -19.45 5.83
N LEU A 134 -25.59 -18.18 5.54
CA LEU A 134 -24.29 -17.65 5.12
C LEU A 134 -23.56 -17.05 6.32
N PHE A 135 -22.54 -17.76 6.80
CA PHE A 135 -21.65 -17.31 7.87
C PHE A 135 -20.43 -16.62 7.28
N VAL A 136 -19.96 -15.55 7.94
CA VAL A 136 -18.84 -14.74 7.47
C VAL A 136 -17.56 -15.12 8.21
N ALA A 137 -16.59 -15.68 7.48
CA ALA A 137 -15.28 -16.06 8.00
C ALA A 137 -14.29 -16.33 6.87
N HIS A 138 -12.99 -16.10 7.12
CA HIS A 138 -11.93 -16.40 6.15
C HIS A 138 -11.76 -17.91 5.88
N SER A 139 -12.06 -18.73 6.89
CA SER A 139 -11.89 -20.18 6.81
C SER A 139 -13.02 -20.93 7.50
N ARG A 140 -13.24 -22.18 7.07
CA ARG A 140 -14.28 -23.07 7.63
C ARG A 140 -14.14 -23.32 9.14
N LEU A 141 -12.93 -23.15 9.70
CA LEU A 141 -12.58 -23.30 11.11
C LEU A 141 -12.83 -22.03 11.93
N SER A 142 -12.88 -20.86 11.29
CA SER A 142 -13.11 -19.55 11.93
C SER A 142 -14.58 -19.10 11.89
N VAL A 143 -15.49 -19.99 11.47
CA VAL A 143 -16.94 -19.74 11.44
C VAL A 143 -17.49 -19.53 12.85
N ASN A 144 -17.99 -18.33 13.12
CA ASN A 144 -18.69 -17.99 14.36
C ASN A 144 -20.20 -17.96 14.09
N PRO A 145 -21.05 -18.68 14.87
CA PRO A 145 -22.48 -18.76 14.62
C PRO A 145 -23.22 -17.42 14.75
N HIS A 146 -22.65 -16.44 15.45
CA HIS A 146 -23.22 -15.09 15.59
C HIS A 146 -22.84 -14.15 14.43
N ARG A 147 -21.94 -14.57 13.53
CA ARG A 147 -21.42 -13.75 12.42
C ARG A 147 -21.96 -14.22 11.08
N THR A 148 -23.13 -13.69 10.70
CA THR A 148 -23.80 -13.99 9.42
C THR A 148 -23.72 -12.82 8.45
N LEU A 149 -23.87 -13.10 7.15
CA LEU A 149 -23.90 -12.06 6.10
C LEU A 149 -25.05 -11.07 6.35
N GLN A 150 -26.22 -11.58 6.77
CA GLN A 150 -27.35 -10.76 7.20
C GLN A 150 -27.03 -9.86 8.39
N GLY A 151 -26.40 -10.40 9.44
CA GLY A 151 -26.14 -9.67 10.68
C GLY A 151 -25.08 -8.58 10.53
N LEU A 152 -23.97 -8.89 9.81
CA LEU A 152 -22.85 -7.95 9.65
C LEU A 152 -23.05 -6.94 8.51
N TYR A 153 -23.77 -7.31 7.45
CA TYR A 153 -23.85 -6.50 6.23
C TYR A 153 -25.29 -6.17 5.82
N LEU A 154 -26.11 -7.16 5.47
CA LEU A 154 -27.37 -6.87 4.75
C LEU A 154 -28.39 -6.10 5.61
N LYS A 155 -28.63 -6.50 6.87
CA LYS A 155 -29.58 -5.80 7.76
C LYS A 155 -29.09 -4.40 8.14
N PRO A 156 -27.79 -4.19 8.51
CA PRO A 156 -27.26 -2.85 8.69
C PRO A 156 -27.38 -1.95 7.44
N LEU A 157 -27.00 -2.45 6.25
CA LEU A 157 -27.12 -1.71 4.99
C LEU A 157 -28.57 -1.33 4.69
N GLN A 158 -29.50 -2.28 4.86
CA GLN A 158 -30.95 -2.04 4.73
C GLN A 158 -31.42 -0.91 5.65
N ARG A 159 -31.13 -1.01 6.96
CA ARG A 159 -31.55 -0.02 7.97
C ARG A 159 -31.02 1.38 7.66
N MET A 160 -29.76 1.50 7.22
CA MET A 160 -29.18 2.79 6.82
C MET A 160 -29.90 3.38 5.61
N LEU A 161 -30.26 2.57 4.61
CA LEU A 161 -30.95 3.04 3.41
C LEU A 161 -32.42 3.39 3.69
N GLU A 162 -33.16 2.57 4.43
CA GLU A 162 -34.54 2.87 4.86
C GLU A 162 -34.60 4.21 5.62
N ALA A 163 -33.69 4.42 6.57
CA ALA A 163 -33.62 5.68 7.33
C ALA A 163 -33.30 6.90 6.46
N ARG A 164 -32.47 6.76 5.42
CA ARG A 164 -32.15 7.87 4.49
C ARG A 164 -33.19 8.11 3.40
N ASN A 165 -34.06 7.14 3.12
CA ASN A 165 -35.01 7.17 2.00
C ASN A 165 -36.49 7.15 2.44
N ALA A 166 -36.77 7.32 3.73
CA ALA A 166 -38.12 7.46 4.24
C ALA A 166 -38.86 8.62 3.53
N GLY A 167 -39.92 8.30 2.77
CA GLY A 167 -40.68 9.26 1.96
C GLY A 167 -40.00 9.74 0.67
N VAL A 168 -38.81 9.22 0.33
CA VAL A 168 -38.08 9.55 -0.90
C VAL A 168 -38.54 8.63 -2.03
N LYS A 169 -38.77 9.19 -3.23
CA LYS A 169 -39.09 8.38 -4.43
C LYS A 169 -37.90 7.50 -4.81
N ILE A 170 -38.17 6.28 -5.27
CA ILE A 170 -37.12 5.28 -5.51
C ILE A 170 -36.03 5.72 -6.51
N ASP A 171 -36.35 6.59 -7.47
CA ASP A 171 -35.38 7.13 -8.43
C ASP A 171 -34.57 8.31 -7.87
N ASP A 172 -35.10 9.01 -6.87
CA ASP A 172 -34.42 10.07 -6.10
C ASP A 172 -33.63 9.53 -4.89
N TRP A 173 -33.37 8.22 -4.86
CA TRP A 173 -32.63 7.53 -3.80
C TRP A 173 -31.36 8.24 -3.33
N GLN A 174 -31.11 8.12 -2.03
CA GLN A 174 -29.97 8.64 -1.28
C GLN A 174 -29.14 7.46 -0.77
N GLY A 175 -27.89 7.35 -1.21
CA GLY A 175 -26.93 6.33 -0.81
C GLY A 175 -26.31 6.60 0.57
N PHE A 176 -25.24 5.91 0.89
CA PHE A 176 -24.66 5.94 2.24
C PHE A 176 -23.97 7.26 2.61
N PHE A 177 -23.49 8.02 1.62
CA PHE A 177 -22.73 9.25 1.82
C PHE A 177 -23.56 10.49 1.52
N GLU A 178 -23.52 11.48 2.42
CA GLU A 178 -24.25 12.74 2.28
C GLU A 178 -23.59 13.67 1.24
N MET A 179 -22.27 13.73 1.24
CA MET A 179 -21.47 14.52 0.29
C MET A 179 -21.53 14.01 -1.16
N ALA A 180 -22.12 12.84 -1.39
CA ALA A 180 -22.23 12.20 -2.70
C ALA A 180 -23.43 11.23 -2.72
N PRO A 181 -24.67 11.75 -2.72
CA PRO A 181 -25.87 10.94 -2.47
C PRO A 181 -26.16 9.89 -3.54
N LYS A 182 -25.63 10.02 -4.76
CA LYS A 182 -25.74 9.02 -5.83
C LYS A 182 -24.54 8.07 -5.91
N GLN A 183 -23.65 8.05 -4.91
CA GLN A 183 -22.57 7.07 -4.82
C GLN A 183 -23.15 5.71 -4.40
N THR A 184 -23.05 4.72 -5.28
CA THR A 184 -23.33 3.31 -4.96
C THR A 184 -22.20 2.73 -4.11
N VAL A 185 -22.52 1.83 -3.18
CA VAL A 185 -21.54 0.98 -2.46
C VAL A 185 -21.59 -0.43 -3.04
N THR A 186 -20.43 -1.07 -3.20
CA THR A 186 -20.33 -2.41 -3.78
C THR A 186 -19.97 -3.46 -2.72
N LEU A 187 -20.91 -4.35 -2.40
CA LEU A 187 -20.66 -5.52 -1.57
C LEU A 187 -20.15 -6.67 -2.45
N LEU A 188 -18.87 -7.00 -2.30
CA LEU A 188 -18.22 -8.16 -2.91
C LEU A 188 -18.39 -9.35 -1.97
N VAL A 189 -18.99 -10.42 -2.46
CA VAL A 189 -19.25 -11.64 -1.68
C VAL A 189 -18.40 -12.77 -2.25
N ASP A 190 -17.41 -13.23 -1.48
CA ASP A 190 -16.53 -14.33 -1.89
C ASP A 190 -17.08 -15.66 -1.36
N LEU A 191 -17.53 -16.51 -2.29
CA LEU A 191 -18.13 -17.80 -1.96
C LEU A 191 -17.05 -18.85 -1.68
N LYS A 192 -16.87 -19.24 -0.41
CA LYS A 192 -15.87 -20.22 0.05
C LYS A 192 -16.41 -21.66 0.20
N THR A 193 -17.66 -21.90 -0.22
CA THR A 193 -18.36 -23.21 -0.19
C THR A 193 -18.77 -23.63 -1.61
N ALA A 194 -19.61 -24.66 -1.74
CA ALA A 194 -20.07 -25.14 -3.05
C ALA A 194 -20.85 -24.03 -3.78
N GLY A 195 -20.48 -23.78 -5.04
CA GLY A 195 -20.83 -22.56 -5.75
C GLY A 195 -22.34 -22.33 -5.90
N PRO A 196 -23.08 -23.23 -6.58
CA PRO A 196 -24.50 -23.06 -6.84
C PRO A 196 -25.33 -22.88 -5.56
N GLU A 197 -25.15 -23.74 -4.56
CA GLU A 197 -25.95 -23.73 -3.34
C GLU A 197 -25.67 -22.49 -2.48
N THR A 198 -24.41 -22.02 -2.46
CA THR A 198 -24.04 -20.79 -1.75
C THR A 198 -24.53 -19.56 -2.51
N PHE A 199 -24.59 -19.61 -3.83
CA PHE A 199 -25.15 -18.56 -4.68
C PHE A 199 -26.67 -18.46 -4.51
N ASP A 200 -27.40 -19.58 -4.49
CA ASP A 200 -28.84 -19.61 -4.24
C ASP A 200 -29.19 -19.07 -2.85
N ALA A 201 -28.39 -19.41 -1.83
CA ALA A 201 -28.53 -18.82 -0.50
C ALA A 201 -28.27 -17.31 -0.49
N LEU A 202 -27.25 -16.81 -1.21
CA LEU A 202 -27.01 -15.37 -1.35
C LEU A 202 -28.18 -14.68 -2.05
N ASN A 203 -28.62 -15.26 -3.17
CA ASN A 203 -29.74 -14.80 -3.96
C ASN A 203 -31.02 -14.68 -3.11
N ALA A 204 -31.33 -15.69 -2.29
CA ALA A 204 -32.47 -15.64 -1.38
C ALA A 204 -32.31 -14.57 -0.27
N GLN A 205 -31.12 -14.40 0.31
CA GLN A 205 -30.89 -13.42 1.39
C GLN A 205 -30.95 -11.96 0.93
N LEU A 206 -30.86 -11.68 -0.38
CA LEU A 206 -30.98 -10.34 -0.96
C LEU A 206 -32.43 -9.85 -1.14
N GLN A 207 -33.44 -10.71 -0.97
CA GLN A 207 -34.84 -10.37 -1.26
C GLN A 207 -35.33 -9.08 -0.56
N PRO A 208 -35.07 -8.83 0.74
CA PRO A 208 -35.53 -7.60 1.39
C PRO A 208 -35.00 -6.31 0.74
N LEU A 209 -33.80 -6.36 0.16
CA LEU A 209 -33.19 -5.22 -0.54
C LEU A 209 -33.74 -5.05 -1.97
N ARG A 210 -34.28 -6.13 -2.58
CA ARG A 210 -35.03 -6.06 -3.84
C ARG A 210 -36.41 -5.45 -3.65
N ASP A 211 -37.11 -5.87 -2.60
CA ASP A 211 -38.46 -5.38 -2.27
C ASP A 211 -38.45 -3.86 -2.04
N LEU A 212 -37.32 -3.33 -1.56
CA LEU A 212 -37.05 -1.89 -1.39
C LEU A 212 -36.47 -1.19 -2.64
N GLY A 213 -36.14 -1.93 -3.71
CA GLY A 213 -35.57 -1.39 -4.94
C GLY A 213 -34.13 -0.85 -4.82
N TYR A 214 -33.38 -1.27 -3.79
CA TYR A 214 -32.06 -0.71 -3.47
C TYR A 214 -30.87 -1.38 -4.16
N LEU A 215 -31.09 -2.49 -4.88
CA LEU A 215 -30.02 -3.21 -5.59
C LEU A 215 -29.82 -2.69 -7.01
N THR A 216 -28.57 -2.42 -7.40
CA THR A 216 -28.19 -2.13 -8.79
C THR A 216 -28.50 -3.35 -9.64
N TYR A 217 -29.17 -3.17 -10.78
CA TYR A 217 -29.57 -4.28 -11.65
C TYR A 217 -29.37 -3.99 -13.13
N TRP A 218 -29.26 -5.04 -13.93
CA TRP A 218 -29.33 -4.99 -15.40
C TRP A 218 -30.79 -5.12 -15.84
N ASN A 219 -31.29 -4.16 -16.62
CA ASN A 219 -32.69 -4.11 -17.07
C ASN A 219 -32.96 -4.81 -18.41
N GLY A 220 -31.93 -5.41 -19.04
CA GLY A 220 -31.96 -5.94 -20.40
C GLY A 220 -31.15 -5.13 -21.40
N THR A 221 -30.94 -3.83 -21.16
CA THR A 221 -30.28 -2.89 -22.08
C THR A 221 -29.14 -2.09 -21.43
N GLU A 222 -29.30 -1.73 -20.15
CA GLU A 222 -28.34 -0.99 -19.36
C GLU A 222 -28.34 -1.40 -17.88
N ARG A 223 -27.35 -0.89 -17.14
CA ARG A 223 -27.21 -1.10 -15.69
C ARG A 223 -27.83 0.08 -14.94
N ILE A 224 -28.96 -0.16 -14.29
CA ILE A 224 -29.65 0.79 -13.43
C ILE A 224 -28.94 0.83 -12.07
N ILE A 225 -28.20 1.91 -11.81
CA ILE A 225 -27.45 2.12 -10.56
C ILE A 225 -28.42 2.49 -9.42
N ARG A 226 -28.31 1.76 -8.31
CA ARG A 226 -29.04 1.97 -7.06
C ARG A 226 -28.03 2.06 -5.89
N PRO A 227 -28.45 2.33 -4.63
CA PRO A 227 -27.52 2.53 -3.51
C PRO A 227 -26.51 1.40 -3.27
N LEU A 228 -26.89 0.15 -3.53
CA LEU A 228 -26.08 -1.03 -3.26
C LEU A 228 -25.89 -1.86 -4.54
N THR A 229 -24.64 -2.19 -4.87
CA THR A 229 -24.31 -3.12 -5.95
C THR A 229 -23.76 -4.41 -5.34
N VAL A 230 -24.24 -5.58 -5.78
CA VAL A 230 -23.75 -6.88 -5.29
C VAL A 230 -22.90 -7.56 -6.36
N VAL A 231 -21.74 -8.07 -5.96
CA VAL A 231 -20.82 -8.78 -6.86
C VAL A 231 -20.41 -10.11 -6.22
N GLY A 232 -20.57 -11.21 -6.94
CA GLY A 232 -20.09 -12.54 -6.54
C GLY A 232 -18.68 -12.80 -7.04
N THR A 233 -17.82 -13.32 -6.16
CA THR A 233 -16.47 -13.82 -6.49
C THR A 233 -16.21 -15.18 -5.80
N GLY A 234 -14.96 -15.65 -5.78
CA GLY A 234 -14.61 -16.97 -5.24
C GLY A 234 -15.21 -18.11 -6.07
N ASN A 235 -15.94 -19.02 -5.42
CA ASN A 235 -16.64 -20.15 -6.06
C ASN A 235 -18.03 -19.78 -6.62
N THR A 236 -18.38 -18.50 -6.73
CA THR A 236 -19.58 -18.10 -7.51
C THR A 236 -19.54 -18.80 -8.87
N PRO A 237 -20.65 -19.36 -9.42
CA PRO A 237 -20.67 -19.89 -10.78
C PRO A 237 -21.12 -18.83 -11.80
N PHE A 238 -20.39 -18.67 -12.91
CA PHE A 238 -20.72 -17.68 -13.94
C PHE A 238 -22.09 -17.98 -14.59
N GLU A 239 -22.36 -19.26 -14.84
CA GLU A 239 -23.65 -19.72 -15.35
C GLU A 239 -24.81 -19.42 -14.40
N SER A 240 -24.61 -19.50 -13.07
CA SER A 240 -25.63 -19.10 -12.09
C SER A 240 -25.93 -17.60 -12.15
N VAL A 241 -24.91 -16.77 -12.36
CA VAL A 241 -25.11 -15.33 -12.61
C VAL A 241 -25.88 -15.10 -13.91
N LEU A 242 -25.57 -15.82 -15.00
CA LEU A 242 -26.27 -15.68 -16.29
C LEU A 242 -27.71 -16.21 -16.27
N ALA A 243 -27.98 -17.28 -15.51
CA ALA A 243 -29.28 -17.94 -15.39
C ALA A 243 -30.34 -17.12 -14.63
N MET A 244 -29.94 -16.08 -13.89
CA MET A 244 -30.90 -15.11 -13.34
C MET A 244 -31.67 -14.38 -14.47
N ASN A 245 -32.78 -13.73 -14.13
CA ASN A 245 -33.60 -12.98 -15.08
C ASN A 245 -32.77 -11.99 -15.92
N SER A 246 -32.78 -12.16 -17.25
CA SER A 246 -32.03 -11.33 -18.20
C SER A 246 -32.48 -9.86 -18.26
N THR A 247 -33.66 -9.53 -17.74
CA THR A 247 -34.18 -8.16 -17.60
C THR A 247 -34.20 -7.65 -16.15
N HIS A 248 -33.74 -8.45 -15.18
CA HIS A 248 -33.62 -8.05 -13.79
C HIS A 248 -32.53 -8.84 -13.05
N ARG A 249 -31.27 -8.64 -13.44
CA ARG A 249 -30.09 -9.29 -12.84
C ARG A 249 -29.38 -8.33 -11.88
N ASP A 250 -29.40 -8.62 -10.59
CA ASP A 250 -28.87 -7.75 -9.52
C ASP A 250 -27.62 -8.26 -8.79
N ILE A 251 -27.18 -9.48 -9.11
CA ILE A 251 -25.85 -9.99 -8.74
C ILE A 251 -24.98 -9.96 -9.99
N PHE A 252 -23.85 -9.28 -9.92
CA PHE A 252 -22.86 -9.26 -10.99
C PHE A 252 -21.66 -10.16 -10.67
N TRP A 253 -20.88 -10.48 -11.69
CA TRP A 253 -19.68 -11.29 -11.61
C TRP A 253 -18.40 -10.47 -11.39
N ASP A 254 -17.44 -11.03 -10.67
CA ASP A 254 -16.05 -10.57 -10.61
C ASP A 254 -15.19 -11.35 -11.64
N ALA A 255 -14.98 -10.75 -12.81
CA ALA A 255 -14.23 -11.36 -13.89
C ALA A 255 -12.74 -11.58 -13.52
N LYS A 256 -12.10 -12.60 -14.08
CA LYS A 256 -10.65 -12.81 -13.86
C LYS A 256 -9.86 -11.84 -14.73
N LEU A 257 -9.24 -10.83 -14.11
CA LEU A 257 -8.55 -9.75 -14.81
C LEU A 257 -7.39 -10.27 -15.67
N GLU A 258 -6.73 -11.34 -15.24
CA GLU A 258 -5.67 -12.03 -15.98
C GLU A 258 -6.15 -12.84 -17.19
N ARG A 259 -7.47 -13.00 -17.37
CA ARG A 259 -8.12 -13.80 -18.43
C ARG A 259 -9.36 -13.08 -19.01
N LEU A 260 -9.33 -11.75 -19.10
CA LEU A 260 -10.44 -10.97 -19.69
C LEU A 260 -10.62 -11.19 -21.19
N VAL A 261 -9.52 -11.37 -21.93
CA VAL A 261 -9.57 -11.67 -23.36
C VAL A 261 -10.02 -13.11 -23.55
N SER A 262 -11.24 -13.29 -24.03
CA SER A 262 -11.86 -14.60 -24.20
C SER A 262 -11.72 -15.15 -25.62
N MET A 263 -12.00 -16.45 -25.79
CA MET A 263 -12.31 -17.03 -27.11
C MET A 263 -13.74 -16.71 -27.56
N ASP A 264 -14.61 -16.38 -26.61
CA ASP A 264 -16.01 -16.02 -26.85
C ASP A 264 -16.21 -14.49 -27.00
N ASP A 265 -15.11 -13.73 -27.19
CA ASP A 265 -15.13 -12.32 -27.54
C ASP A 265 -15.22 -12.17 -29.07
N ASP A 266 -16.23 -11.49 -29.58
CA ASP A 266 -16.45 -11.27 -31.01
C ASP A 266 -16.03 -9.86 -31.44
N PHE A 267 -14.86 -9.81 -32.06
CA PHE A 267 -14.24 -8.59 -32.61
C PHE A 267 -14.70 -8.23 -34.04
N SER A 268 -15.64 -8.98 -34.63
CA SER A 268 -16.24 -8.62 -35.93
C SER A 268 -17.34 -7.55 -35.81
N THR A 269 -17.86 -7.35 -34.59
CA THR A 269 -18.84 -6.31 -34.26
C THR A 269 -18.17 -4.96 -33.94
N ASN A 270 -18.91 -3.86 -34.12
CA ASN A 270 -18.44 -2.51 -33.80
C ASN A 270 -19.49 -1.74 -32.96
N PRO A 271 -19.25 -1.49 -31.66
CA PRO A 271 -18.08 -1.93 -30.88
C PRO A 271 -18.03 -3.47 -30.74
N PRO A 272 -16.85 -4.05 -30.44
CA PRO A 272 -16.72 -5.48 -30.16
C PRO A 272 -17.66 -5.93 -29.03
N THR A 273 -18.18 -7.15 -29.15
CA THR A 273 -18.93 -7.80 -28.08
C THR A 273 -18.01 -8.74 -27.28
N TYR A 274 -18.09 -8.66 -25.96
CA TYR A 274 -17.19 -9.36 -25.05
C TYR A 274 -17.95 -10.33 -24.16
N LYS A 275 -17.36 -11.50 -23.87
CA LYS A 275 -17.90 -12.49 -22.91
C LYS A 275 -18.16 -11.85 -21.56
N PHE A 276 -17.15 -11.17 -21.02
CA PHE A 276 -17.23 -10.42 -19.78
C PHE A 276 -17.53 -8.96 -20.11
N ASN A 277 -18.72 -8.48 -19.73
CA ASN A 277 -19.16 -7.13 -20.07
C ASN A 277 -20.12 -6.58 -19.00
N ARG A 278 -20.48 -5.29 -19.14
CA ARG A 278 -21.37 -4.54 -18.22
C ARG A 278 -22.74 -5.19 -17.89
N SER A 279 -23.22 -6.17 -18.66
CA SER A 279 -24.48 -6.88 -18.38
C SER A 279 -24.34 -8.01 -17.35
N ASN A 280 -23.15 -8.60 -17.25
CA ASN A 280 -22.89 -9.78 -16.42
C ASN A 280 -21.82 -9.55 -15.34
N SER A 281 -20.82 -8.71 -15.60
CA SER A 281 -19.66 -8.51 -14.71
C SER A 281 -19.58 -7.04 -14.25
N TYR A 282 -19.14 -6.81 -13.02
CA TYR A 282 -18.95 -5.45 -12.46
C TYR A 282 -17.47 -5.16 -12.20
N PHE A 283 -16.81 -6.06 -11.50
CA PHE A 283 -15.36 -6.03 -11.31
C PHE A 283 -14.65 -6.92 -12.33
N ALA A 284 -13.37 -6.64 -12.51
CA ALA A 284 -12.40 -7.61 -12.97
C ALA A 284 -11.21 -7.60 -11.99
N SER A 285 -10.99 -8.71 -11.29
CA SER A 285 -9.97 -8.83 -10.23
C SER A 285 -8.88 -9.84 -10.56
N THR A 286 -7.64 -9.55 -10.15
CA THR A 286 -6.56 -10.55 -10.09
C THR A 286 -5.53 -10.21 -9.01
N ARG A 287 -4.59 -11.10 -8.76
CA ARG A 287 -3.45 -10.84 -7.86
C ARG A 287 -2.52 -9.79 -8.45
N PHE A 288 -1.90 -8.97 -7.62
CA PHE A 288 -0.92 -7.99 -8.07
C PHE A 288 0.31 -8.63 -8.76
N GLU A 289 0.67 -9.88 -8.42
CA GLU A 289 1.73 -10.63 -9.12
C GLU A 289 1.43 -10.85 -10.61
N ASN A 290 0.15 -10.89 -11.00
CA ASN A 290 -0.31 -11.09 -12.38
C ASN A 290 -0.53 -9.78 -13.17
N ALA A 291 -0.09 -8.63 -12.63
CA ALA A 291 -0.48 -7.32 -13.14
C ALA A 291 0.24 -6.90 -14.44
N ILE A 292 -0.52 -6.81 -15.54
CA ILE A 292 -0.05 -6.27 -16.84
C ILE A 292 -0.41 -4.78 -16.90
N LEU A 293 0.51 -3.96 -16.37
CA LEU A 293 0.36 -2.50 -16.22
C LEU A 293 1.04 -1.66 -17.32
N TYR A 294 1.65 -2.31 -18.32
CA TYR A 294 2.22 -1.66 -19.49
C TYR A 294 1.75 -2.39 -20.76
N ARG A 295 1.54 -1.64 -21.82
CA ARG A 295 1.21 -2.21 -23.14
C ARG A 295 2.42 -2.98 -23.68
N SER A 296 2.18 -4.08 -24.37
CA SER A 296 3.24 -4.83 -25.04
C SER A 296 3.60 -4.17 -26.37
N ASN A 297 4.91 -4.03 -26.64
CA ASN A 297 5.40 -3.50 -27.91
C ASN A 297 5.35 -4.58 -28.99
N PHE A 298 4.24 -4.65 -29.74
CA PHE A 298 4.17 -5.46 -30.95
C PHE A 298 5.00 -4.82 -32.07
N GLN A 299 6.29 -5.17 -32.10
CA GLN A 299 7.20 -4.73 -33.16
C GLN A 299 7.24 -5.76 -34.29
N ARG A 300 6.24 -5.72 -35.18
CA ARG A 300 6.26 -6.39 -36.48
C ARG A 300 6.09 -5.39 -37.62
N VAL A 301 6.64 -5.76 -38.78
CA VAL A 301 6.98 -4.84 -39.88
C VAL A 301 5.94 -4.84 -41.01
N LEU A 302 4.91 -5.69 -40.94
CA LEU A 302 3.86 -5.82 -41.96
C LEU A 302 2.47 -6.01 -41.35
N ASP A 303 1.50 -5.37 -42.00
CA ASP A 303 0.03 -5.38 -41.84
C ASP A 303 -0.59 -5.10 -40.46
N THR A 304 -1.79 -4.53 -40.49
CA THR A 304 -2.52 -4.11 -39.29
C THR A 304 -2.88 -5.36 -38.46
N PRO A 305 -2.45 -5.46 -37.19
CA PRO A 305 -2.69 -6.65 -36.38
C PRO A 305 -4.20 -6.86 -36.13
N PRO A 306 -4.69 -8.11 -36.08
CA PRO A 306 -6.08 -8.41 -35.75
C PRO A 306 -6.56 -7.71 -34.48
N SER A 307 -7.81 -7.25 -34.46
CA SER A 307 -8.41 -6.50 -33.34
C SER A 307 -8.24 -7.17 -31.95
N ARG A 308 -8.17 -8.51 -31.94
CA ARG A 308 -7.91 -9.32 -30.74
C ARG A 308 -6.46 -9.20 -30.23
N GLU A 309 -5.49 -9.14 -31.13
CA GLU A 309 -4.08 -8.89 -30.76
C GLU A 309 -3.90 -7.47 -30.23
N LEU A 310 -4.62 -6.49 -30.79
CA LEU A 310 -4.67 -5.13 -30.27
C LEU A 310 -5.24 -5.06 -28.84
N ASP A 311 -6.31 -5.80 -28.53
CA ASP A 311 -6.87 -5.87 -27.17
C ASP A 311 -5.90 -6.61 -26.20
N MET A 312 -5.23 -7.67 -26.66
CA MET A 312 -4.14 -8.32 -25.92
C MET A 312 -2.92 -7.41 -25.68
N ALA A 313 -2.70 -6.41 -26.53
CA ALA A 313 -1.62 -5.42 -26.38
C ALA A 313 -1.92 -4.34 -25.32
N LEU A 314 -3.20 -4.15 -24.97
CA LEU A 314 -3.62 -3.21 -23.94
C LEU A 314 -3.20 -3.66 -22.54
N THR A 315 -3.11 -2.71 -21.62
CA THR A 315 -3.02 -3.05 -20.19
C THR A 315 -4.30 -3.73 -19.74
N GLN A 316 -4.22 -4.57 -18.70
CA GLN A 316 -5.40 -5.19 -18.07
C GLN A 316 -6.45 -4.15 -17.62
N ILE A 317 -6.00 -2.98 -17.13
CA ILE A 317 -6.89 -1.88 -16.73
C ILE A 317 -7.66 -1.32 -17.94
N GLU A 318 -7.00 -1.19 -19.10
CA GLU A 318 -7.63 -0.78 -20.35
C GLU A 318 -8.59 -1.84 -20.90
N GLN A 319 -8.23 -3.14 -20.85
CA GLN A 319 -9.10 -4.26 -21.23
C GLN A 319 -10.39 -4.30 -20.39
N ALA A 320 -10.27 -4.11 -19.07
CA ALA A 320 -11.41 -4.02 -18.16
C ALA A 320 -12.30 -2.81 -18.50
N LYS A 321 -11.68 -1.64 -18.72
CA LYS A 321 -12.40 -0.42 -19.07
C LYS A 321 -13.15 -0.54 -20.39
N ALA A 322 -12.58 -1.16 -21.42
CA ALA A 322 -13.23 -1.42 -22.70
C ALA A 322 -14.50 -2.28 -22.55
N ARG A 323 -14.47 -3.24 -21.60
CA ARG A 323 -15.59 -4.12 -21.23
C ARG A 323 -16.62 -3.47 -20.28
N GLY A 324 -16.40 -2.23 -19.85
CA GLY A 324 -17.24 -1.51 -18.89
C GLY A 324 -17.10 -2.00 -17.44
N LEU A 325 -15.94 -2.58 -17.10
CA LEU A 325 -15.62 -3.20 -15.81
C LEU A 325 -14.63 -2.35 -15.00
N LEU A 326 -14.70 -2.44 -13.67
CA LEU A 326 -13.73 -1.83 -12.78
C LEU A 326 -12.61 -2.82 -12.44
N ALA A 327 -11.38 -2.52 -12.87
CA ALA A 327 -10.20 -3.32 -12.52
C ALA A 327 -9.84 -3.19 -11.03
N ARG A 328 -9.50 -4.31 -10.39
CA ARG A 328 -8.98 -4.43 -9.01
C ARG A 328 -7.75 -5.35 -8.99
N TYR A 329 -6.75 -5.00 -8.18
CA TYR A 329 -5.66 -5.91 -7.83
C TYR A 329 -5.67 -6.19 -6.33
N TRP A 330 -5.70 -7.46 -5.94
CA TRP A 330 -5.55 -7.91 -4.55
C TRP A 330 -4.13 -8.45 -4.30
N ASP A 331 -3.76 -8.67 -3.03
CA ASP A 331 -2.39 -8.99 -2.62
C ASP A 331 -1.35 -7.95 -3.10
N THR A 332 -1.70 -6.66 -3.01
CA THR A 332 -0.75 -5.57 -3.30
C THR A 332 0.31 -5.49 -2.21
N PRO A 333 1.59 -5.21 -2.52
CA PRO A 333 2.66 -5.13 -1.52
C PRO A 333 2.28 -4.24 -0.34
N SER A 334 2.28 -4.77 0.88
CA SER A 334 1.91 -4.04 2.10
C SER A 334 3.11 -3.47 2.86
N LYS A 335 4.29 -4.06 2.65
CA LYS A 335 5.57 -3.68 3.26
C LYS A 335 6.73 -3.83 2.25
N PRO A 336 7.84 -3.09 2.43
CA PRO A 336 7.95 -1.91 3.30
C PRO A 336 7.06 -0.75 2.81
N PRO A 337 6.74 0.25 3.67
CA PRO A 337 5.74 1.28 3.35
C PRO A 337 5.97 2.04 2.04
N ASN A 338 7.23 2.29 1.68
CA ASN A 338 7.63 2.90 0.41
C ASN A 338 7.29 2.05 -0.82
N VAL A 339 7.43 0.71 -0.77
CA VAL A 339 7.08 -0.19 -1.89
C VAL A 339 5.57 -0.21 -2.11
N ARG A 340 4.80 -0.36 -1.02
CA ARG A 340 3.34 -0.25 -1.02
C ARG A 340 2.87 1.06 -1.67
N ASP A 341 3.47 2.17 -1.24
CA ASP A 341 3.14 3.50 -1.73
C ASP A 341 3.47 3.68 -3.22
N ILE A 342 4.58 3.10 -3.70
CA ILE A 342 4.94 3.08 -5.12
C ILE A 342 3.94 2.22 -5.93
N ALA A 343 3.56 1.05 -5.43
CA ALA A 343 2.58 0.17 -6.08
C ALA A 343 1.23 0.87 -6.22
N TRP A 344 0.70 1.45 -5.14
CA TRP A 344 -0.55 2.21 -5.15
C TRP A 344 -0.51 3.42 -6.07
N ARG A 345 0.56 4.22 -6.02
CA ARG A 345 0.73 5.36 -6.94
C ARG A 345 0.67 4.90 -8.40
N VAL A 346 1.23 3.74 -8.72
CA VAL A 346 1.27 3.22 -10.10
C VAL A 346 -0.05 2.60 -10.56
N LEU A 347 -0.79 1.96 -9.67
CA LEU A 347 -2.17 1.55 -9.96
C LEU A 347 -3.07 2.78 -10.21
N ILE A 348 -2.99 3.79 -9.34
CA ILE A 348 -3.65 5.09 -9.53
C ILE A 348 -3.18 5.76 -10.82
N ASP A 349 -1.88 5.66 -11.15
CA ASP A 349 -1.33 6.35 -12.31
C ASP A 349 -1.87 5.80 -13.63
N ASN A 350 -2.01 4.48 -13.71
CA ASN A 350 -2.65 3.76 -14.83
C ASN A 350 -4.18 3.77 -14.80
N GLY A 351 -4.81 4.43 -13.81
CA GLY A 351 -6.26 4.61 -13.75
C GLY A 351 -7.04 3.38 -13.29
N ILE A 352 -6.52 2.65 -12.29
CA ILE A 352 -7.21 1.54 -11.63
C ILE A 352 -8.66 1.91 -11.26
N GLY A 353 -9.59 0.97 -11.43
CA GLY A 353 -11.00 1.19 -11.14
C GLY A 353 -11.29 1.30 -9.63
N ILE A 354 -10.69 0.40 -8.84
CA ILE A 354 -10.79 0.42 -7.38
C ILE A 354 -9.50 -0.11 -6.72
N LEU A 355 -9.07 0.53 -5.64
CA LEU A 355 -7.82 0.17 -4.95
C LEU A 355 -8.09 -0.73 -3.74
N ASN A 356 -7.46 -1.91 -3.68
CA ASN A 356 -7.61 -2.88 -2.61
C ASN A 356 -6.83 -2.45 -1.36
N MET A 357 -7.47 -2.47 -0.18
CA MET A 357 -6.90 -1.96 1.08
C MET A 357 -7.29 -2.82 2.29
N ASP A 358 -6.29 -3.22 3.07
CA ASP A 358 -6.47 -3.89 4.37
C ASP A 358 -6.48 -2.91 5.56
N ASP A 359 -5.65 -1.85 5.50
CA ASP A 359 -5.43 -0.91 6.61
C ASP A 359 -6.34 0.33 6.48
N MET A 360 -7.47 0.32 7.20
CA MET A 360 -8.44 1.43 7.19
C MET A 360 -7.93 2.67 7.95
N GLY A 361 -7.06 2.50 8.95
CA GLY A 361 -6.37 3.61 9.59
C GLY A 361 -5.56 4.40 8.55
N LEU A 362 -4.75 3.70 7.75
CA LEU A 362 -3.97 4.29 6.67
C LEU A 362 -4.83 4.94 5.58
N VAL A 363 -6.02 4.40 5.28
CA VAL A 363 -7.03 5.07 4.43
C VAL A 363 -7.43 6.41 5.06
N ARG A 364 -7.89 6.43 6.31
CA ARG A 364 -8.30 7.65 7.02
C ARG A 364 -7.16 8.68 7.10
N GLY A 365 -5.94 8.23 7.40
CA GLY A 365 -4.75 9.09 7.49
C GLY A 365 -4.29 9.71 6.16
N ARG A 366 -4.52 9.04 5.02
CA ARG A 366 -4.04 9.51 3.69
C ARG A 366 -5.10 10.14 2.83
N ALA A 367 -6.31 9.57 2.78
CA ALA A 367 -7.47 10.24 2.19
C ALA A 367 -7.92 11.44 3.06
N ARG A 368 -7.40 11.56 4.29
CA ARG A 368 -7.82 12.50 5.34
C ARG A 368 -9.32 12.42 5.67
N GLY A 369 -10.02 11.35 5.27
CA GLY A 369 -11.49 11.23 5.35
C GLY A 369 -12.28 12.14 4.39
N TRP A 370 -11.59 12.95 3.56
CA TRP A 370 -12.20 14.04 2.79
C TRP A 370 -11.69 14.16 1.34
N GLY A 371 -11.23 13.09 0.68
CA GLY A 371 -10.69 13.18 -0.70
C GLY A 371 -11.12 12.10 -1.70
N ALA A 372 -10.83 12.33 -2.99
CA ALA A 372 -10.93 11.32 -4.07
C ALA A 372 -9.59 10.58 -4.26
N LEU A 373 -9.51 9.52 -5.10
CA LEU A 373 -8.26 8.75 -5.33
C LEU A 373 -7.02 9.63 -5.61
N GLY A 374 -7.19 10.68 -6.42
CA GLY A 374 -6.12 11.63 -6.76
C GLY A 374 -5.67 12.55 -5.61
N GLN A 375 -6.23 12.37 -4.39
CA GLN A 375 -5.85 13.06 -3.16
C GLN A 375 -5.23 12.09 -2.11
N ILE A 376 -5.39 10.77 -2.27
CA ILE A 376 -4.72 9.74 -1.43
C ILE A 376 -3.19 9.77 -1.63
N PHE A 377 -2.79 10.11 -2.85
CA PHE A 377 -1.46 10.60 -3.17
C PHE A 377 -1.62 11.92 -3.91
N ASN A 378 -0.74 12.89 -3.66
CA ASN A 378 -0.66 14.15 -4.41
C ASN A 378 -0.32 13.90 -5.89
N ARG A 379 -1.29 13.42 -6.67
CA ARG A 379 -1.32 13.70 -8.11
C ARG A 379 -1.48 15.21 -8.21
N GLY A 380 -0.50 15.88 -8.81
CA GLY A 380 -0.68 17.25 -9.29
C GLY A 380 -1.91 17.21 -10.20
N ALA A 381 -3.01 17.78 -9.73
CA ALA A 381 -4.31 17.51 -10.30
C ALA A 381 -4.32 17.91 -11.78
N LYS A 382 -5.01 17.13 -12.62
CA LYS A 382 -5.62 17.71 -13.82
C LYS A 382 -6.77 18.60 -13.34
N VAL A 383 -6.41 19.79 -12.87
CA VAL A 383 -7.38 20.82 -12.50
C VAL A 383 -8.08 21.24 -13.78
N ALA A 384 -9.41 21.26 -13.76
CA ALA A 384 -10.18 21.99 -14.76
C ALA A 384 -9.95 23.49 -14.53
N GLY A 385 -9.11 24.12 -15.35
CA GLY A 385 -8.72 25.52 -15.19
C GLY A 385 -7.81 25.79 -13.96
N PRO A 386 -7.33 27.03 -13.80
CA PRO A 386 -6.47 27.38 -12.67
C PRO A 386 -7.30 27.67 -11.41
N SER A 387 -7.63 26.64 -10.62
CA SER A 387 -7.93 26.86 -9.19
C SER A 387 -6.63 27.22 -8.47
N SER A 388 -6.22 28.47 -8.63
CA SER A 388 -5.12 29.04 -7.87
C SER A 388 -5.48 28.97 -6.39
N PHE A 389 -4.56 28.46 -5.56
CA PHE A 389 -4.71 28.53 -4.11
C PHE A 389 -4.35 29.96 -3.67
N THR A 390 -5.24 30.91 -4.00
CA THR A 390 -5.07 32.37 -3.85
C THR A 390 -4.80 32.80 -2.41
N LEU A 391 -5.16 31.95 -1.43
CA LEU A 391 -4.91 32.16 -0.01
C LEU A 391 -3.51 31.72 0.45
N PHE A 392 -2.72 30.99 -0.37
CA PHE A 392 -1.36 30.60 0.02
C PHE A 392 -0.48 31.80 0.46
N PRO A 393 -0.43 32.92 -0.29
CA PRO A 393 0.38 34.08 0.11
C PRO A 393 -0.12 34.78 1.38
N SER A 394 -1.38 34.59 1.77
CA SER A 394 -1.96 35.18 3.00
C SER A 394 -1.61 34.41 4.28
N LEU A 395 -1.05 33.20 4.17
CA LEU A 395 -0.52 32.46 5.31
C LEU A 395 0.76 33.14 5.85
N PRO A 396 1.05 33.09 7.17
CA PRO A 396 2.32 33.52 7.73
C PRO A 396 3.51 32.81 7.07
N ALA A 397 4.65 33.50 6.94
CA ALA A 397 5.80 33.01 6.19
C ALA A 397 6.35 31.69 6.77
N GLU A 398 6.31 31.53 8.09
CA GLU A 398 6.73 30.34 8.82
C GLU A 398 5.88 29.12 8.43
N ILE A 399 4.58 29.32 8.22
CA ILE A 399 3.64 28.28 7.79
C ILE A 399 3.88 27.92 6.32
N ARG A 400 4.09 28.91 5.44
CA ARG A 400 4.40 28.67 4.02
C ARG A 400 5.72 27.89 3.85
N VAL A 401 6.77 28.33 4.51
CA VAL A 401 8.08 27.64 4.55
C VAL A 401 7.95 26.24 5.14
N SER A 402 7.14 26.07 6.19
CA SER A 402 6.85 24.74 6.75
C SER A 402 6.14 23.83 5.74
N ILE A 403 5.13 24.33 5.01
CA ILE A 403 4.43 23.56 3.96
C ILE A 403 5.39 23.15 2.84
N TRP A 404 6.23 24.08 2.34
CA TRP A 404 7.24 23.75 1.33
C TRP A 404 8.25 22.71 1.83
N THR A 405 8.73 22.88 3.06
CA THR A 405 9.68 21.93 3.68
C THR A 405 9.04 20.54 3.82
N TRP A 406 7.80 20.45 4.30
CA TRP A 406 7.07 19.19 4.42
C TRP A 406 6.83 18.52 3.06
N ALA A 407 6.53 19.29 2.01
CA ALA A 407 6.36 18.75 0.67
C ALA A 407 7.64 18.12 0.07
N LEU A 408 8.82 18.49 0.58
CA LEU A 408 10.12 17.97 0.15
C LEU A 408 10.59 16.74 0.95
N ARG A 409 9.99 16.47 2.11
CA ARG A 409 10.34 15.35 3.03
C ARG A 409 9.84 13.99 2.53
N HIS A 410 10.31 13.57 1.36
CA HIS A 410 10.07 12.25 0.80
C HIS A 410 11.39 11.59 0.39
N GLN A 411 11.55 10.30 0.66
CA GLN A 411 12.72 9.55 0.19
C GLN A 411 12.64 9.32 -1.32
N ARG A 412 13.77 9.35 -2.01
CA ARG A 412 13.88 9.09 -3.45
C ARG A 412 15.09 8.20 -3.73
N ILE A 413 15.02 7.40 -4.80
CA ILE A 413 16.19 6.74 -5.37
C ILE A 413 16.65 7.56 -6.57
N ILE A 414 17.90 7.99 -6.56
CA ILE A 414 18.56 8.70 -7.66
C ILE A 414 19.51 7.71 -8.33
N LYS A 415 19.17 7.26 -9.55
CA LYS A 415 20.08 6.44 -10.36
C LYS A 415 21.14 7.34 -10.99
N ILE A 416 22.41 6.97 -10.82
CA ILE A 416 23.58 7.67 -11.36
C ILE A 416 24.44 6.65 -12.09
N PHE A 417 24.79 6.92 -13.34
CA PHE A 417 25.75 6.17 -14.15
C PHE A 417 27.05 6.96 -14.26
N LEU A 418 28.20 6.34 -14.02
CA LEU A 418 29.51 7.00 -14.04
C LEU A 418 30.29 6.62 -15.30
N ARG A 419 30.14 7.43 -16.35
CA ARG A 419 30.74 7.17 -17.67
C ARG A 419 32.15 7.77 -17.77
N SER A 420 33.08 7.07 -18.42
CA SER A 420 34.35 7.66 -18.87
C SER A 420 34.15 8.52 -20.14
N HIS A 421 35.13 9.35 -20.49
CA HIS A 421 35.09 10.14 -21.74
C HIS A 421 35.05 9.26 -23.00
N ALA A 422 35.73 8.11 -22.96
CA ALA A 422 35.65 7.10 -24.02
C ALA A 422 34.21 6.57 -24.16
N GLY A 423 33.51 6.34 -23.03
CA GLY A 423 32.09 6.00 -23.01
C GLY A 423 31.18 7.08 -23.59
N PHE A 424 31.47 8.36 -23.31
CA PHE A 424 30.81 9.51 -23.96
C PHE A 424 31.05 9.52 -25.48
N CYS A 425 32.31 9.38 -25.91
CA CYS A 425 32.69 9.40 -27.33
C CYS A 425 32.19 8.19 -28.13
N GLY A 426 31.97 7.04 -27.49
CA GLY A 426 31.46 5.83 -28.15
C GLY A 426 30.03 5.96 -28.69
N ASN A 427 29.23 6.88 -28.14
CA ASN A 427 27.82 7.08 -28.53
C ASN A 427 27.62 7.92 -29.83
N ARG A 428 28.70 8.16 -30.58
CA ARG A 428 28.78 9.10 -31.74
C ARG A 428 27.76 8.89 -32.86
N ASN A 429 27.22 7.69 -33.06
CA ASN A 429 26.69 7.29 -34.37
C ASN A 429 25.18 7.48 -34.61
N ARG A 430 24.40 8.16 -33.75
CA ARG A 430 22.93 8.25 -33.96
C ARG A 430 22.23 9.60 -33.95
N ASN A 431 22.49 10.54 -33.03
CA ASN A 431 21.62 11.75 -32.88
C ASN A 431 22.36 13.07 -32.53
N GLY A 432 23.61 13.23 -32.95
CA GLY A 432 24.37 14.50 -32.99
C GLY A 432 24.13 15.54 -31.88
N ILE A 433 24.72 15.35 -30.70
CA ILE A 433 24.64 16.29 -29.55
C ILE A 433 26.02 16.55 -28.92
N HIS A 434 26.13 17.74 -28.33
CA HIS A 434 27.24 18.29 -27.56
C HIS A 434 27.94 17.30 -26.60
N PHE A 435 29.25 17.13 -26.80
CA PHE A 435 30.16 16.57 -25.79
C PHE A 435 30.62 17.67 -24.82
N PRO A 436 31.03 17.34 -23.58
CA PRO A 436 31.89 18.24 -22.82
C PRO A 436 33.22 18.41 -23.59
N PRO A 437 33.61 19.63 -23.99
CA PRO A 437 34.91 19.85 -24.62
C PRO A 437 36.02 19.59 -23.60
N LEU A 438 37.07 18.88 -24.01
CA LEU A 438 38.30 18.82 -23.23
C LEU A 438 38.92 20.22 -23.22
N GLU A 439 39.08 20.82 -22.04
CA GLU A 439 39.78 22.09 -21.91
C GLU A 439 41.28 21.88 -22.24
N PRO A 440 41.87 22.71 -23.12
CA PRO A 440 43.27 22.57 -23.49
C PRO A 440 44.20 22.60 -22.26
N GLY A 441 44.99 21.54 -22.10
CA GLY A 441 45.94 21.39 -20.98
C GLY A 441 45.37 20.77 -19.70
N ARG A 442 44.10 20.36 -19.68
CA ARG A 442 43.49 19.67 -18.54
C ARG A 442 43.42 18.16 -18.79
N SER A 443 43.77 17.35 -17.79
CA SER A 443 43.55 15.90 -17.83
C SER A 443 42.06 15.58 -17.85
N ASP A 444 41.69 14.53 -18.59
CA ASP A 444 40.33 14.05 -18.69
C ASP A 444 39.83 13.56 -17.31
N PRO A 445 38.67 14.03 -16.80
CA PRO A 445 38.13 13.58 -15.51
C PRO A 445 37.81 12.08 -15.52
N THR A 446 38.09 11.41 -14.40
CA THR A 446 37.88 9.96 -14.20
C THR A 446 36.46 9.49 -14.52
N TYR A 447 35.47 10.37 -14.36
CA TYR A 447 34.06 10.07 -14.62
C TYR A 447 33.26 11.32 -15.01
N TYR A 448 32.12 11.09 -15.66
CA TYR A 448 31.05 12.05 -15.90
C TYR A 448 29.73 11.45 -15.36
N PRO A 449 29.06 12.11 -14.40
CA PRO A 449 27.84 11.57 -13.81
C PRO A 449 26.63 11.83 -14.72
N VAL A 450 25.95 10.75 -15.11
CA VAL A 450 24.69 10.76 -15.87
C VAL A 450 23.55 10.33 -14.93
N VAL A 451 22.47 11.09 -14.90
CA VAL A 451 21.33 10.92 -14.00
C VAL A 451 20.09 10.53 -14.80
N ASP A 452 19.35 9.54 -14.31
CA ASP A 452 18.13 9.04 -14.96
C ASP A 452 16.96 10.03 -14.85
N GLY A 453 16.64 10.70 -15.96
CA GLY A 453 15.43 11.50 -16.12
C GLY A 453 15.44 12.90 -15.48
N HIS A 454 15.02 13.90 -16.26
CA HIS A 454 14.75 15.27 -15.78
C HIS A 454 13.64 15.34 -14.70
N ARG A 455 12.85 14.27 -14.52
CA ARG A 455 11.73 14.16 -13.57
C ARG A 455 12.18 14.16 -12.10
N LEU A 456 13.48 13.98 -11.83
CA LEU A 456 14.05 14.10 -10.49
C LEU A 456 14.20 15.54 -10.01
N LEU A 457 14.06 16.55 -10.88
CA LEU A 457 14.06 17.95 -10.44
C LEU A 457 12.75 18.28 -9.70
N SER A 458 12.87 18.70 -8.43
CA SER A 458 11.71 19.11 -7.64
C SER A 458 10.94 20.23 -8.33
N LYS A 459 9.63 20.06 -8.50
CA LYS A 459 8.75 21.07 -9.10
C LYS A 459 8.83 22.42 -8.37
N LEU A 460 9.10 22.41 -7.05
CA LEU A 460 9.22 23.61 -6.23
C LEU A 460 10.39 24.53 -6.65
N LEU A 461 11.38 24.03 -7.40
CA LEU A 461 12.45 24.85 -8.01
C LEU A 461 11.93 25.84 -9.06
N ARG A 462 10.68 25.69 -9.52
CA ARG A 462 10.07 26.48 -10.61
C ARG A 462 8.70 27.09 -10.26
N VAL A 463 8.23 26.99 -9.01
CA VAL A 463 6.90 27.52 -8.60
C VAL A 463 6.98 29.01 -8.28
N ASN A 464 7.77 29.41 -7.28
CA ASN A 464 8.09 30.82 -6.98
C ASN A 464 9.47 30.92 -6.29
N THR A 465 9.89 32.13 -5.92
CA THR A 465 11.19 32.37 -5.26
C THR A 465 11.28 31.66 -3.90
N GLU A 466 10.27 31.80 -3.04
CA GLU A 466 10.22 31.19 -1.69
C GLU A 466 10.31 29.65 -1.77
N SER A 467 9.53 29.01 -2.65
CA SER A 467 9.55 27.56 -2.84
C SER A 467 10.88 27.08 -3.43
N LYS A 468 11.52 27.88 -4.29
CA LYS A 468 12.82 27.58 -4.89
C LYS A 468 13.92 27.68 -3.85
N GLU A 469 13.92 28.70 -3.00
CA GLU A 469 14.87 28.86 -1.89
C GLU A 469 14.76 27.71 -0.89
N VAL A 470 13.54 27.35 -0.46
CA VAL A 470 13.33 26.19 0.42
C VAL A 470 13.78 24.88 -0.25
N ALA A 471 13.48 24.68 -1.54
CA ALA A 471 13.91 23.48 -2.27
C ALA A 471 15.45 23.39 -2.45
N LEU A 472 16.13 24.51 -2.68
CA LEU A 472 17.59 24.61 -2.78
C LEU A 472 18.28 24.47 -1.42
N SER A 473 17.66 24.95 -0.34
CA SER A 473 18.16 24.77 1.03
C SER A 473 17.99 23.33 1.51
N PHE A 474 16.88 22.69 1.14
CA PHE A 474 16.61 21.29 1.48
C PHE A 474 17.55 20.34 0.72
N HIS A 475 17.70 20.51 -0.59
CA HIS A 475 18.60 19.71 -1.42
C HIS A 475 19.97 20.40 -1.55
N ARG A 476 20.71 20.46 -0.44
CA ARG A 476 21.94 21.27 -0.32
C ARG A 476 23.05 20.91 -1.32
N VAL A 477 23.13 19.65 -1.74
CA VAL A 477 24.22 19.15 -2.58
C VAL A 477 23.88 19.44 -4.03
N ARG A 478 24.75 20.19 -4.71
CA ARG A 478 24.59 20.57 -6.12
C ARG A 478 25.58 19.77 -6.95
N LEU A 479 25.07 18.80 -7.71
CA LEU A 479 25.88 17.92 -8.54
C LEU A 479 25.68 18.29 -10.02
N PRO A 480 26.66 18.93 -10.68
CA PRO A 480 26.70 19.05 -12.13
C PRO A 480 26.66 17.66 -12.76
N CYS A 481 25.74 17.45 -13.70
CA CYS A 481 25.48 16.14 -14.28
C CYS A 481 24.88 16.25 -15.68
N TRP A 482 24.78 15.11 -16.34
CA TRP A 482 24.02 14.95 -17.58
C TRP A 482 22.70 14.24 -17.28
N PHE A 483 21.60 14.61 -17.93
CA PHE A 483 20.32 13.89 -17.82
C PHE A 483 20.07 13.05 -19.06
N ALA A 484 19.72 11.77 -18.87
CA ALA A 484 19.22 10.88 -19.92
C ALA A 484 17.67 10.96 -20.01
N ASP A 485 17.11 10.93 -21.22
CA ASP A 485 15.67 11.16 -21.43
C ASP A 485 14.79 9.89 -21.50
N ARG A 486 15.38 8.68 -21.44
CA ARG A 486 14.68 7.38 -21.34
C ARG A 486 15.53 6.35 -20.56
N GLU A 487 14.90 5.27 -20.09
CA GLU A 487 15.59 4.12 -19.47
C GLU A 487 16.52 3.38 -20.45
N ASP A 488 16.37 3.63 -21.75
CA ASP A 488 17.29 3.19 -22.79
C ASP A 488 18.58 4.04 -22.73
N ASN A 489 19.71 3.42 -22.37
CA ASN A 489 21.05 4.04 -22.18
C ASN A 489 21.65 4.77 -23.43
N TYR A 490 20.88 4.95 -24.49
CA TYR A 490 21.27 5.45 -25.81
C TYR A 490 20.50 6.72 -26.24
N GLY A 491 19.76 7.34 -25.31
CA GLY A 491 19.01 8.57 -25.54
C GLY A 491 19.87 9.85 -25.59
N LEU A 492 19.22 10.96 -25.97
CA LEU A 492 19.79 12.30 -25.94
C LEU A 492 20.22 12.69 -24.51
N TRP A 493 21.43 13.20 -24.33
CA TRP A 493 21.91 13.68 -23.02
C TRP A 493 21.94 15.21 -22.95
N THR A 494 21.48 15.78 -21.84
CA THR A 494 21.47 17.23 -21.62
C THR A 494 22.25 17.60 -20.37
N SER A 495 23.15 18.59 -20.48
CA SER A 495 23.91 19.08 -19.32
C SER A 495 23.01 19.86 -18.36
N GLY A 496 23.25 19.72 -17.06
CA GLY A 496 22.51 20.42 -16.02
C GLY A 496 23.05 20.18 -14.63
N THR A 497 22.19 20.32 -13.62
CA THR A 497 22.54 20.10 -12.21
C THR A 497 21.40 19.39 -11.51
N THR A 498 21.71 18.27 -10.86
CA THR A 498 20.78 17.61 -9.94
C THR A 498 21.01 18.09 -8.51
N TYR A 499 19.97 18.01 -7.69
CA TYR A 499 19.96 18.50 -6.32
C TYR A 499 19.66 17.33 -5.38
N ILE A 500 20.57 17.10 -4.42
CA ILE A 500 20.56 15.93 -3.55
C ILE A 500 20.50 16.39 -2.08
N ASN A 501 19.67 15.71 -1.29
CA ASN A 501 19.68 15.76 0.17
C ASN A 501 20.19 14.41 0.68
N PRO A 502 21.45 14.30 1.16
CA PRO A 502 22.02 13.01 1.57
C PRO A 502 21.23 12.25 2.63
N GLU A 503 20.53 12.94 3.54
CA GLU A 503 19.75 12.33 4.62
C GLU A 503 18.38 11.78 4.15
N TYR A 504 17.92 12.15 2.95
CA TYR A 504 16.63 11.71 2.38
C TYR A 504 16.76 10.94 1.04
N ASP A 505 17.77 11.24 0.23
CA ASP A 505 17.98 10.66 -1.10
C ASP A 505 18.94 9.45 -1.04
N PHE A 506 18.50 8.34 -1.63
CA PHE A 506 19.27 7.11 -1.81
C PHE A 506 19.98 7.14 -3.16
N LEU A 507 21.31 7.05 -3.18
CA LEU A 507 22.05 7.03 -4.43
C LEU A 507 22.25 5.59 -4.91
N GLN A 508 21.80 5.29 -6.13
CA GLN A 508 22.12 4.06 -6.85
C GLN A 508 23.17 4.36 -7.91
N ILE A 509 24.44 4.19 -7.54
CA ILE A 509 25.61 4.50 -8.39
C ILE A 509 25.97 3.24 -9.18
N GLN A 510 25.95 3.30 -10.52
CA GLN A 510 26.31 2.21 -11.43
C GLN A 510 27.57 2.57 -12.23
N GLU A 511 28.40 1.55 -12.52
CA GLU A 511 29.68 1.53 -13.28
C GLU A 511 30.95 1.30 -12.43
N ASP A 512 32.12 1.65 -12.98
CA ASP A 512 33.44 1.20 -12.58
C ASP A 512 33.75 1.48 -11.10
N THR A 513 34.35 0.46 -10.47
CA THR A 513 34.80 0.42 -9.09
C THR A 513 35.69 1.62 -8.72
N MET A 514 36.58 2.08 -9.62
CA MET A 514 37.44 3.25 -9.36
C MET A 514 36.69 4.58 -9.49
N ALA A 515 35.90 4.74 -10.55
CA ALA A 515 35.06 5.92 -10.76
C ALA A 515 34.10 6.14 -9.59
N THR A 516 33.59 5.07 -8.99
CA THR A 516 32.72 5.11 -7.81
C THR A 516 33.42 5.72 -6.59
N VAL A 517 34.67 5.35 -6.29
CA VAL A 517 35.39 5.91 -5.13
C VAL A 517 35.67 7.39 -5.33
N ASP A 518 36.12 7.78 -6.53
CA ASP A 518 36.35 9.17 -6.89
C ASP A 518 35.07 10.00 -6.77
N PHE A 519 33.96 9.54 -7.36
CA PHE A 519 32.66 10.19 -7.28
C PHE A 519 32.17 10.39 -5.85
N VAL A 520 32.28 9.36 -5.01
CA VAL A 520 31.80 9.42 -3.62
C VAL A 520 32.65 10.38 -2.78
N CYS A 521 33.97 10.41 -2.98
CA CYS A 521 34.87 11.36 -2.33
C CYS A 521 34.61 12.81 -2.80
N ASP A 522 34.44 13.01 -4.12
CA ASP A 522 34.13 14.31 -4.71
C ASP A 522 32.76 14.82 -4.28
N LEU A 523 31.75 13.95 -4.14
CA LEU A 523 30.43 14.34 -3.66
C LEU A 523 30.50 14.90 -2.23
N LYS A 524 31.33 14.33 -1.35
CA LYS A 524 31.57 14.86 0.00
C LYS A 524 32.38 16.17 -0.02
N THR A 525 33.48 16.21 -0.78
CA THR A 525 34.51 17.26 -0.65
C THR A 525 34.36 18.45 -1.60
N LYS A 526 33.70 18.27 -2.76
CA LYS A 526 33.50 19.30 -3.79
C LYS A 526 32.05 19.76 -3.90
N HIS A 527 31.08 18.89 -3.59
CA HIS A 527 29.66 19.14 -3.85
C HIS A 527 28.77 19.29 -2.60
N ASP A 528 29.14 18.71 -1.46
CA ASP A 528 28.41 18.87 -0.20
C ASP A 528 29.00 20.00 0.66
N PRO A 529 28.31 21.15 0.80
CA PRO A 529 28.80 22.27 1.61
C PRO A 529 28.91 21.95 3.11
N ARG A 530 28.38 20.82 3.58
CA ARG A 530 28.53 20.35 4.97
C ARG A 530 29.61 19.27 5.14
N ASN A 531 30.30 18.86 4.06
CA ASN A 531 31.26 17.76 4.06
C ASN A 531 30.72 16.46 4.71
N VAL A 532 29.41 16.19 4.65
CA VAL A 532 28.84 14.94 5.18
C VAL A 532 29.10 13.81 4.18
N GLY A 533 28.78 14.05 2.91
CA GLY A 533 28.82 13.03 1.86
C GLY A 533 27.55 12.18 1.84
N ILE A 534 27.62 10.98 1.27
CA ILE A 534 26.48 10.06 1.18
C ILE A 534 26.13 9.52 2.57
N ARG A 535 24.84 9.51 2.91
CA ARG A 535 24.30 8.80 4.09
C ARG A 535 23.47 7.58 3.72
N ASN A 536 22.82 7.60 2.55
CA ASN A 536 21.89 6.56 2.11
C ASN A 536 22.30 6.01 0.74
N ILE A 537 22.46 4.70 0.61
CA ILE A 537 22.89 4.04 -0.63
C ILE A 537 21.92 2.93 -1.05
N ALA A 538 21.75 2.78 -2.36
CA ALA A 538 20.93 1.74 -2.97
C ALA A 538 21.82 0.84 -3.84
N LEU A 539 21.87 -0.46 -3.52
CA LEU A 539 22.72 -1.46 -4.18
C LEU A 539 21.87 -2.53 -4.84
N CYS A 540 22.17 -2.92 -6.08
CA CYS A 540 21.53 -4.08 -6.71
C CYS A 540 22.42 -5.33 -6.72
N SER A 541 21.81 -6.51 -6.94
CA SER A 541 22.50 -7.82 -6.98
C SER A 541 23.78 -7.80 -7.82
N ASN A 542 23.73 -7.17 -8.99
CA ASN A 542 24.83 -6.98 -9.94
C ASN A 542 26.07 -6.27 -9.35
N GLN A 543 25.91 -5.56 -8.23
CA GLN A 543 26.93 -4.74 -7.57
C GLN A 543 27.51 -5.40 -6.33
N LEU A 544 26.80 -6.39 -5.77
CA LEU A 544 27.16 -7.13 -4.56
C LEU A 544 28.06 -8.34 -4.88
N GLY A 545 27.93 -8.94 -6.07
CA GLY A 545 28.81 -10.00 -6.56
C GLY A 545 28.40 -10.53 -7.94
N GLY A 546 29.35 -11.04 -8.73
CA GLY A 546 29.06 -11.76 -9.99
C GLY A 546 29.59 -11.13 -11.30
N ARG A 547 30.28 -9.99 -11.24
CA ARG A 547 31.05 -9.42 -12.37
C ARG A 547 32.41 -8.91 -11.88
N PRO A 548 33.48 -8.96 -12.71
CA PRO A 548 34.84 -8.55 -12.33
C PRO A 548 35.02 -7.04 -12.03
N SER A 549 33.95 -6.25 -12.09
CA SER A 549 33.92 -4.80 -11.86
C SER A 549 32.99 -4.40 -10.71
N GLY A 550 32.87 -5.25 -9.68
CA GLY A 550 32.14 -4.93 -8.44
C GLY A 550 33.05 -4.38 -7.35
N LEU A 551 32.48 -3.84 -6.27
CA LEU A 551 33.23 -3.34 -5.10
C LEU A 551 34.16 -4.42 -4.49
N HIS A 552 33.80 -5.69 -4.59
CA HIS A 552 34.58 -6.84 -4.12
C HIS A 552 35.88 -7.10 -4.93
N ALA A 553 36.01 -6.55 -6.13
CA ALA A 553 37.19 -6.70 -6.98
C ALA A 553 38.29 -5.66 -6.69
N MET A 554 37.97 -4.63 -5.89
CA MET A 554 38.84 -3.51 -5.53
C MET A 554 40.01 -3.95 -4.63
N ARG A 555 41.26 -3.66 -4.99
CA ARG A 555 42.39 -3.82 -4.05
C ARG A 555 42.65 -2.51 -3.31
N PRO A 556 42.77 -2.50 -1.96
CA PRO A 556 43.06 -1.27 -1.22
C PRO A 556 44.39 -0.59 -1.60
N SER A 557 45.30 -1.29 -2.28
CA SER A 557 46.56 -0.78 -2.82
C SER A 557 46.41 0.06 -4.10
N GLU A 558 45.26 -0.01 -4.79
CA GLU A 558 45.01 0.69 -6.06
C GLU A 558 44.44 2.10 -5.85
N ILE A 559 44.11 2.48 -4.61
CA ILE A 559 43.48 3.75 -4.27
C ILE A 559 44.44 4.62 -3.47
N GLU A 560 44.54 5.89 -3.86
CA GLU A 560 45.29 6.92 -3.16
C GLU A 560 44.90 6.96 -1.66
N SER A 561 45.89 6.93 -0.77
CA SER A 561 45.66 6.75 0.68
C SER A 561 44.76 7.85 1.29
N SER A 562 44.78 9.05 0.71
CA SER A 562 43.91 10.19 1.04
C SER A 562 42.43 9.88 0.77
N LYS A 563 42.10 9.43 -0.45
CA LYS A 563 40.76 9.03 -0.90
C LYS A 563 40.26 7.80 -0.16
N MET A 564 41.12 6.79 0.05
CA MET A 564 40.77 5.60 0.83
C MET A 564 40.32 5.94 2.26
N ARG A 565 40.94 6.93 2.91
CA ARG A 565 40.51 7.42 4.23
C ARG A 565 39.12 8.06 4.18
N ILE A 566 38.87 8.93 3.20
CA ILE A 566 37.59 9.62 3.01
C ILE A 566 36.47 8.62 2.68
N PHE A 567 36.75 7.66 1.80
CA PHE A 567 35.81 6.60 1.44
C PHE A 567 35.43 5.73 2.65
N LYS A 568 36.42 5.31 3.47
CA LYS A 568 36.17 4.60 4.73
C LYS A 568 35.30 5.40 5.69
N GLU A 569 35.51 6.71 5.80
CA GLU A 569 34.68 7.60 6.62
C GLU A 569 33.23 7.63 6.13
N ILE A 570 33.01 7.79 4.82
CA ILE A 570 31.67 7.81 4.21
C ILE A 570 30.95 6.48 4.42
N ILE A 571 31.59 5.35 4.11
CA ILE A 571 31.01 4.01 4.31
C ILE A 571 30.74 3.73 5.80
N SER A 572 31.58 4.23 6.70
CA SER A 572 31.34 4.14 8.14
C SER A 572 30.16 4.99 8.59
N GLY A 573 29.93 6.13 7.93
CA GLY A 573 28.86 7.09 8.20
C GLY A 573 27.57 6.88 7.41
N LEU A 574 27.33 5.73 6.77
CA LEU A 574 26.02 5.40 6.19
C LEU A 574 24.97 5.16 7.29
N ASP A 575 23.76 5.68 7.09
CA ASP A 575 22.57 5.48 7.93
C ASP A 575 21.76 4.26 7.46
N GLU A 576 21.43 4.20 6.17
CA GLU A 576 20.69 3.08 5.57
C GLU A 576 21.32 2.57 4.26
N VAL A 577 21.28 1.25 4.09
CA VAL A 577 21.63 0.54 2.85
C VAL A 577 20.39 -0.20 2.36
N TRP A 578 19.93 0.08 1.14
CA TRP A 578 18.82 -0.63 0.51
C TRP A 578 19.34 -1.63 -0.52
N LEU A 579 18.88 -2.88 -0.44
CA LEU A 579 19.20 -3.93 -1.40
C LEU A 579 18.05 -4.04 -2.43
N ILE A 580 18.34 -3.80 -3.70
CA ILE A 580 17.35 -3.73 -4.79
C ILE A 580 17.57 -4.90 -5.75
N SER A 581 16.63 -5.85 -5.79
CA SER A 581 16.62 -6.89 -6.82
C SER A 581 15.71 -6.48 -7.98
N ILE A 582 16.24 -6.53 -9.20
CA ILE A 582 15.51 -6.24 -10.43
C ILE A 582 15.30 -7.57 -11.15
N GLN A 583 14.09 -8.13 -11.07
CA GLN A 583 13.64 -9.16 -12.00
C GLN A 583 13.04 -8.49 -13.25
N GLU A 584 13.39 -8.98 -14.43
CA GLU A 584 12.93 -8.42 -15.72
C GLU A 584 11.47 -8.76 -16.05
N SER A 585 10.81 -9.58 -15.22
CA SER A 585 9.36 -9.74 -15.21
C SER A 585 8.80 -9.18 -13.89
N VAL A 586 8.15 -8.02 -13.97
CA VAL A 586 7.54 -7.28 -12.84
C VAL A 586 8.56 -6.70 -11.84
N ARG A 587 8.51 -5.36 -11.71
CA ARG A 587 9.38 -4.46 -10.93
C ARG A 587 9.91 -4.95 -9.58
N GLN A 588 11.18 -4.56 -9.34
CA GLN A 588 11.79 -4.15 -8.05
C GLN A 588 11.25 -4.82 -6.78
N MET A 589 11.95 -5.86 -6.32
CA MET A 589 11.96 -6.21 -4.89
C MET A 589 12.93 -5.29 -4.14
N ILE A 590 12.48 -4.71 -3.03
CA ILE A 590 13.37 -4.14 -2.02
C ILE A 590 13.57 -5.21 -0.95
N GLY A 591 14.79 -5.76 -0.88
CA GLY A 591 15.23 -6.69 0.16
C GLY A 591 15.61 -5.96 1.46
N ASP A 592 15.99 -6.75 2.47
CA ASP A 592 16.11 -6.31 3.86
C ASP A 592 16.92 -5.03 4.08
N VAL A 593 16.39 -4.17 4.95
CA VAL A 593 17.08 -2.95 5.40
C VAL A 593 18.08 -3.32 6.47
N LEU A 594 19.37 -3.24 6.13
CA LEU A 594 20.45 -3.29 7.13
C LEU A 594 20.58 -1.90 7.76
N ARG A 595 20.11 -1.79 9.02
CA ARG A 595 20.39 -0.65 9.89
C ARG A 595 21.58 -0.97 10.80
N LYS A 596 22.40 0.04 11.09
CA LYS A 596 23.39 -0.01 12.18
C LYS A 596 22.74 0.23 13.54
#